data_AF-A0A931DSW1-F1
#
_entry.id   AF-A0A931DSW1-F1
#
_cell.length_a   1.000
_cell.length_b   1.000
_cell.length_c   1.000
_cell.angle_alpha   90.00
_cell.angle_beta   90.00
_cell.angle_gamma   90.00
#
_symmetry.space_group_name_H-M   'P 1'
#
loop_
_entity.id
_entity.type
_entity.pdbx_description
1 polymer ?
#
loop_
_entity_poly.entity_id
_entity_poly.type
_entity_poly.pdbx_seq_one_letter_code
_entity_poly.pdbx_strand_id
1 'polypeptide(L)'
;MSNLPPRPEGDGRSPAGGPPPTPPGAPERPEGYDGRTRLPVVRLPVMSGDRHLGYLWASVDDRAAGFLRRKEFREAFEPLLVWGERLQEAYEEGLGAREAIRRWAGRPEDAVAGGVPADAAERVEAGLEDLYRLADPDYEPSPLDSLGRGEFPDGTPMDRSKGWGPLHFELPPSYDLDTDGPVRYFPVVKGDVVLGYLWAAVEGEAAMYRAREDAGMDGANAASRWILSLRELYEEGVPALEALARCKAAPEDPRGGVIPAGATAEELPSLRDLERLATTYEQSLRVSFSPELQDPDVHRRPPLSPDEREPVLRYLRDAPLVYDLRELFVDGFDPDRPARVPGTYQTDGTWMWTGGVAYHLEIHGIPPEPDLVEHIRANGFQVPEADAAARAKATRTLAWRGVLVPPPAAPPRPARGPGRLTEDIAFRQVGPAPDGYAARTGGPVRYLAVGDAAGTVLGYLWAAEGEEAAGFVPREAAGADALNESVAWTLELRDAKSRGVPAARLLAEFGRARLPVAARARHAGQVIGGSEARVPGLDALRELAAGR
;
A
#
# COMPACT_ATOMS: atom_id res chain seq x y z
N MET A 1 -64.91 24.38 30.47
CA MET A 1 -64.67 23.87 29.11
C MET A 1 -63.44 22.96 29.20
N SER A 2 -63.58 21.65 29.47
CA SER A 2 -63.89 20.56 28.52
C SER A 2 -63.02 20.66 27.26
N ASN A 3 -62.24 19.67 26.80
CA ASN A 3 -62.22 18.20 26.94
C ASN A 3 -60.85 17.66 26.46
N LEU A 4 -60.40 16.51 27.02
CA LEU A 4 -59.62 15.38 26.43
C LEU A 4 -58.56 14.81 27.41
N PRO A 5 -58.24 13.49 27.35
CA PRO A 5 -58.86 12.35 28.03
C PRO A 5 -57.98 11.77 29.19
N PRO A 6 -58.42 10.75 29.96
CA PRO A 6 -57.61 10.21 31.06
C PRO A 6 -56.49 9.29 30.55
N ARG A 7 -55.37 9.28 31.28
CA ARG A 7 -54.23 8.37 31.08
C ARG A 7 -54.66 6.91 31.29
N PRO A 8 -54.17 5.93 30.50
CA PRO A 8 -54.29 4.54 30.88
C PRO A 8 -53.33 4.22 32.01
N GLU A 9 -53.87 3.61 33.06
CA GLU A 9 -53.16 2.96 34.15
C GLU A 9 -52.27 1.83 33.63
N GLY A 10 -51.17 1.61 34.33
CA GLY A 10 -50.11 0.71 33.92
C GLY A 10 -50.50 -0.75 33.95
N ASP A 11 -49.96 -1.50 32.99
CA ASP A 11 -49.75 -2.92 33.14
C ASP A 11 -48.31 -3.11 33.65
N GLY A 12 -48.19 -3.47 34.92
CA GLY A 12 -46.94 -3.67 35.63
C GLY A 12 -46.20 -4.91 35.15
N ARG A 13 -45.35 -4.75 34.14
CA ARG A 13 -44.20 -5.64 33.90
C ARG A 13 -42.98 -4.83 33.47
N SER A 14 -42.10 -4.55 34.43
CA SER A 14 -40.70 -4.22 34.13
C SER A 14 -40.11 -5.39 33.32
N PRO A 15 -39.56 -5.18 32.11
CA PRO A 15 -38.62 -6.14 31.56
C PRO A 15 -37.38 -6.08 32.45
N ALA A 16 -36.99 -7.25 32.97
CA ALA A 16 -35.74 -7.43 33.68
C ALA A 16 -34.62 -6.78 32.86
N GLY A 17 -33.89 -5.84 33.49
CA GLY A 17 -32.79 -5.13 32.84
C GLY A 17 -31.76 -6.15 32.37
N GLY A 18 -31.57 -6.22 31.05
CA GLY A 18 -30.36 -6.78 30.49
C GLY A 18 -29.14 -5.99 30.99
N PRO A 19 -27.94 -6.60 31.00
CA PRO A 19 -26.74 -5.90 31.38
C PRO A 19 -26.58 -4.62 30.54
N PRO A 20 -26.06 -3.52 31.11
CA PRO A 20 -25.87 -2.27 30.38
C PRO A 20 -24.97 -2.52 29.15
N PRO A 21 -25.19 -1.79 28.03
CA PRO A 21 -24.35 -1.92 26.85
C PRO A 21 -22.90 -1.56 27.21
N THR A 22 -21.97 -2.39 26.74
CA THR A 22 -20.53 -2.23 26.94
C THR A 22 -20.06 -0.95 26.23
N PRO A 23 -19.25 -0.09 26.87
CA PRO A 23 -18.72 1.10 26.21
C PRO A 23 -17.77 0.69 25.05
N PRO A 24 -17.74 1.48 23.95
CA PRO A 24 -16.88 1.16 22.81
C PRO A 24 -15.41 1.26 23.21
N GLY A 25 -14.68 0.14 23.13
CA GLY A 25 -13.23 0.09 23.37
C GLY A 25 -12.75 -0.77 24.55
N ALA A 26 -13.63 -1.48 25.27
CA ALA A 26 -13.16 -2.62 26.06
C ALA A 26 -12.66 -3.72 25.08
N PRO A 27 -11.50 -4.37 25.31
CA PRO A 27 -11.14 -5.52 24.50
C PRO A 27 -12.25 -6.56 24.65
N GLU A 28 -12.95 -6.85 23.55
CA GLU A 28 -13.92 -7.94 23.53
C GLU A 28 -13.23 -9.17 24.10
N ARG A 29 -13.90 -9.85 25.05
CA ARG A 29 -13.45 -11.19 25.41
C ARG A 29 -13.40 -11.98 24.09
N PRO A 30 -12.29 -12.66 23.79
CA PRO A 30 -12.20 -13.47 22.59
C PRO A 30 -13.45 -14.37 22.48
N GLU A 31 -14.00 -14.53 21.29
CA GLU A 31 -15.17 -15.42 21.09
C GLU A 31 -14.82 -16.91 21.28
N GLY A 32 -13.53 -17.23 21.44
CA GLY A 32 -12.99 -18.57 21.67
C GLY A 32 -11.47 -18.52 21.90
N TYR A 33 -10.80 -19.67 21.97
CA TYR A 33 -9.33 -19.72 21.93
C TYR A 33 -8.82 -19.19 20.58
N ASP A 34 -7.66 -18.54 20.58
CA ASP A 34 -7.01 -18.14 19.33
C ASP A 34 -6.60 -19.39 18.53
N GLY A 35 -6.88 -19.41 17.23
CA GLY A 35 -6.45 -20.48 16.33
C GLY A 35 -4.96 -20.40 15.96
N ARG A 36 -4.24 -19.40 16.46
CA ARG A 36 -2.84 -19.09 16.12
C ARG A 36 -2.04 -18.72 17.38
N THR A 37 -0.74 -19.02 17.37
CA THR A 37 0.20 -18.59 18.43
C THR A 37 1.64 -18.57 17.92
N ARG A 38 2.49 -17.73 18.54
CA ARG A 38 3.95 -17.72 18.36
C ARG A 38 4.69 -18.40 19.50
N LEU A 39 3.97 -18.80 20.53
CA LEU A 39 4.55 -19.48 21.67
C LEU A 39 4.63 -20.98 21.40
N PRO A 40 5.52 -21.70 22.10
CA PRO A 40 5.53 -23.15 22.06
C PRO A 40 4.12 -23.72 22.28
N VAL A 41 3.82 -24.80 21.56
CA VAL A 41 2.54 -25.48 21.67
C VAL A 41 2.73 -26.86 22.28
N VAL A 42 1.84 -27.19 23.21
CA VAL A 42 1.68 -28.55 23.71
C VAL A 42 0.71 -29.28 22.79
N ARG A 43 1.02 -30.52 22.43
CA ARG A 43 0.14 -31.37 21.62
C ARG A 43 -0.15 -32.72 22.27
N LEU A 44 -1.31 -33.25 21.92
CA LEU A 44 -1.77 -34.60 22.22
C LEU A 44 -2.26 -35.28 20.93
N PRO A 45 -1.94 -36.57 20.70
CA PRO A 45 -2.44 -37.31 19.54
C PRO A 45 -3.94 -37.60 19.68
N VAL A 46 -4.65 -37.50 18.56
CA VAL A 46 -6.05 -37.93 18.43
C VAL A 46 -6.08 -39.19 17.57
N MET A 47 -6.56 -40.28 18.16
CA MET A 47 -6.58 -41.60 17.56
C MET A 47 -8.02 -42.04 17.28
N SER A 48 -8.24 -42.80 16.21
CA SER A 48 -9.45 -43.60 16.02
C SER A 48 -9.09 -45.05 15.72
N GLY A 49 -9.31 -45.93 16.70
CA GLY A 49 -8.63 -47.22 16.76
C GLY A 49 -7.11 -47.04 16.64
N ASP A 50 -6.48 -47.75 15.70
CA ASP A 50 -5.03 -47.65 15.44
C ASP A 50 -4.65 -46.49 14.50
N ARG A 51 -5.62 -45.68 14.03
CA ARG A 51 -5.36 -44.60 13.07
C ARG A 51 -5.12 -43.28 13.79
N HIS A 52 -4.03 -42.61 13.45
CA HIS A 52 -3.68 -41.30 14.00
C HIS A 52 -4.30 -40.18 13.14
N LEU A 53 -5.40 -39.59 13.60
CA LEU A 53 -6.18 -38.61 12.84
C LEU A 53 -5.52 -37.23 12.82
N GLY A 54 -4.85 -36.86 13.92
CA GLY A 54 -4.34 -35.50 14.08
C GLY A 54 -3.86 -35.20 15.50
N TYR A 55 -3.67 -33.91 15.76
CA TYR A 55 -3.15 -33.38 17.00
C TYR A 55 -4.11 -32.36 17.58
N LEU A 56 -4.55 -32.58 18.81
CA LEU A 56 -5.06 -31.49 19.65
C LEU A 56 -3.87 -30.70 20.16
N TRP A 57 -3.94 -29.38 20.12
CA TRP A 57 -2.85 -28.53 20.57
C TRP A 57 -3.35 -27.34 21.38
N ALA A 58 -2.48 -26.84 22.26
CA ALA A 58 -2.70 -25.67 23.08
C ALA A 58 -1.40 -24.88 23.27
N SER A 59 -1.46 -23.55 23.28
CA SER A 59 -0.30 -22.70 23.59
C SER A 59 0.08 -22.78 25.07
N VAL A 60 1.37 -22.54 25.36
CA VAL A 60 1.87 -22.54 26.74
C VAL A 60 1.34 -21.40 27.63
N ASP A 61 0.80 -20.33 27.04
CA ASP A 61 0.13 -19.23 27.75
C ASP A 61 -1.37 -19.44 27.94
N ASP A 62 -1.89 -20.60 27.56
CA ASP A 62 -3.28 -21.03 27.73
C ASP A 62 -4.34 -20.22 26.95
N ARG A 63 -3.92 -19.44 25.94
CA ARG A 63 -4.82 -18.56 25.16
C ARG A 63 -5.21 -19.08 23.77
N ALA A 64 -4.45 -20.01 23.21
CA ALA A 64 -4.66 -20.53 21.87
C ALA A 64 -4.80 -22.05 21.90
N ALA A 65 -5.73 -22.59 21.11
CA ALA A 65 -5.98 -24.01 21.03
C ALA A 65 -6.56 -24.37 19.67
N GLY A 66 -6.39 -25.63 19.26
CA GLY A 66 -7.03 -26.12 18.06
C GLY A 66 -6.83 -27.60 17.84
N PHE A 67 -7.41 -28.08 16.74
CA PHE A 67 -7.21 -29.43 16.25
C PHE A 67 -6.62 -29.38 14.84
N LEU A 68 -5.45 -30.01 14.67
CA LEU A 68 -4.76 -30.13 13.39
C LEU A 68 -4.84 -31.57 12.88
N ARG A 69 -5.44 -31.74 11.70
CA ARG A 69 -5.55 -33.04 11.02
C ARG A 69 -4.27 -33.38 10.27
N ARG A 70 -3.90 -34.67 10.24
CA ARG A 70 -2.82 -35.16 9.35
C ARG A 70 -3.26 -35.09 7.88
N LYS A 71 -2.32 -34.90 6.96
CA LYS A 71 -2.52 -34.77 5.51
C LYS A 71 -3.43 -35.87 4.94
N GLU A 72 -3.21 -37.10 5.38
CA GLU A 72 -3.95 -38.30 4.98
C GLU A 72 -5.47 -38.21 5.25
N PHE A 73 -5.88 -37.36 6.18
CA PHE A 73 -7.27 -37.15 6.60
C PHE A 73 -7.80 -35.75 6.26
N ARG A 74 -7.16 -35.04 5.32
CA ARG A 74 -7.53 -33.66 4.95
C ARG A 74 -8.98 -33.55 4.46
N GLU A 75 -9.50 -34.59 3.79
CA GLU A 75 -10.86 -34.64 3.28
C GLU A 75 -11.93 -34.93 4.36
N ALA A 76 -11.53 -35.42 5.54
CA ALA A 76 -12.44 -35.66 6.67
C ALA A 76 -12.60 -34.37 7.47
N PHE A 77 -13.73 -33.68 7.29
CA PHE A 77 -14.02 -32.39 7.95
C PHE A 77 -14.74 -32.55 9.28
N GLU A 78 -15.41 -33.67 9.49
CA GLU A 78 -16.23 -33.95 10.66
C GLU A 78 -15.41 -33.95 11.97
N PRO A 79 -14.20 -34.55 12.05
CA PRO A 79 -13.38 -34.46 13.25
C PRO A 79 -12.99 -33.02 13.61
N LEU A 80 -12.81 -32.15 12.61
CA LEU A 80 -12.47 -30.74 12.85
C LEU A 80 -13.61 -30.00 13.54
N LEU A 81 -14.85 -30.24 13.12
CA LEU A 81 -16.03 -29.60 13.69
C LEU A 81 -16.23 -30.04 15.15
N VAL A 82 -16.19 -31.35 15.41
CA VAL A 82 -16.39 -31.90 16.75
C VAL A 82 -15.32 -31.41 17.74
N TRP A 83 -14.05 -31.39 17.35
CA TRP A 83 -12.99 -30.87 18.22
C TRP A 83 -13.07 -29.35 18.39
N GLY A 84 -13.51 -28.62 17.37
CA GLY A 84 -13.79 -27.19 17.46
C GLY A 84 -14.87 -26.88 18.49
N GLU A 85 -16.00 -27.58 18.44
CA GLU A 85 -17.10 -27.44 19.41
C GLU A 85 -16.63 -27.77 20.84
N ARG A 86 -15.89 -28.86 21.03
CA ARG A 86 -15.37 -29.26 22.36
C ARG A 86 -14.39 -28.26 22.98
N LEU A 87 -13.61 -27.57 22.14
CA LEU A 87 -12.70 -26.51 22.57
C LEU A 87 -13.48 -25.24 22.87
N GLN A 88 -14.51 -24.93 22.09
CA GLN A 88 -15.40 -23.81 22.34
C GLN A 88 -16.15 -23.98 23.67
N GLU A 89 -16.71 -25.16 23.94
CA GLU A 89 -17.34 -25.47 25.23
C GLU A 89 -16.37 -25.28 26.40
N ALA A 90 -15.13 -25.77 26.27
CA ALA A 90 -14.11 -25.59 27.30
C ALA A 90 -13.74 -24.10 27.52
N TYR A 91 -13.74 -23.31 26.45
CA TYR A 91 -13.52 -21.87 26.54
C TYR A 91 -14.67 -21.18 27.27
N GLU A 92 -15.91 -21.53 26.96
CA GLU A 92 -17.12 -21.00 27.60
C GLU A 92 -17.21 -21.37 29.08
N GLU A 93 -16.70 -22.55 29.45
CA GLU A 93 -16.49 -22.99 30.84
C GLU A 93 -15.36 -22.23 31.57
N GLY A 94 -14.56 -21.44 30.85
CA GLY A 94 -13.47 -20.63 31.39
C GLY A 94 -12.17 -21.40 31.64
N LEU A 95 -11.98 -22.54 30.99
CA LEU A 95 -10.76 -23.34 31.13
C LEU A 95 -9.57 -22.71 30.38
N GLY A 96 -8.35 -22.95 30.85
CA GLY A 96 -7.15 -22.63 30.07
C GLY A 96 -6.95 -23.63 28.93
N ALA A 97 -6.36 -23.21 27.81
CA ALA A 97 -6.22 -24.06 26.61
C ALA A 97 -5.56 -25.42 26.87
N ARG A 98 -4.52 -25.50 27.72
CA ARG A 98 -3.89 -26.80 28.02
C ARG A 98 -4.79 -27.70 28.87
N GLU A 99 -5.56 -27.13 29.79
CA GLU A 99 -6.56 -27.88 30.56
C GLU A 99 -7.67 -28.40 29.65
N ALA A 100 -8.11 -27.57 28.69
CA ALA A 100 -9.12 -27.93 27.69
C ALA A 100 -8.73 -29.15 26.85
N ILE A 101 -7.46 -29.28 26.43
CA ILE A 101 -7.00 -30.47 25.69
C ILE A 101 -6.77 -31.67 26.62
N ARG A 102 -6.29 -31.45 27.85
CA ARG A 102 -6.01 -32.53 28.84
C ARG A 102 -7.26 -33.25 29.30
N ARG A 103 -8.40 -32.56 29.42
CA ARG A 103 -9.65 -33.14 29.92
C ARG A 103 -10.16 -34.33 29.09
N TRP A 104 -9.68 -34.44 27.86
CA TRP A 104 -10.04 -35.49 26.90
C TRP A 104 -9.15 -36.73 26.94
N ALA A 105 -8.00 -36.69 27.64
CA ALA A 105 -7.14 -37.85 27.79
C ALA A 105 -7.87 -38.99 28.55
N GLY A 106 -7.96 -40.16 27.91
CA GLY A 106 -8.61 -41.35 28.48
C GLY A 106 -10.14 -41.31 28.49
N ARG A 107 -10.77 -40.32 27.87
CA ARG A 107 -12.23 -40.34 27.62
C ARG A 107 -12.58 -41.36 26.53
N PRO A 108 -13.80 -41.92 26.54
CA PRO A 108 -14.25 -42.81 25.47
C PRO A 108 -14.08 -42.17 24.08
N GLU A 109 -13.59 -42.96 23.13
CA GLU A 109 -13.39 -42.53 21.75
C GLU A 109 -14.73 -42.10 21.11
N ASP A 110 -14.71 -40.98 20.40
CA ASP A 110 -15.81 -40.57 19.54
C ASP A 110 -15.76 -41.33 18.21
N ALA A 111 -16.89 -41.91 17.78
CA ALA A 111 -16.96 -42.72 16.57
C ALA A 111 -16.56 -41.97 15.29
N VAL A 112 -16.65 -40.63 15.29
CA VAL A 112 -16.32 -39.76 14.15
C VAL A 112 -15.01 -39.02 14.40
N ALA A 113 -14.85 -38.42 15.58
CA ALA A 113 -13.73 -37.52 15.87
C ALA A 113 -12.52 -38.19 16.54
N GLY A 114 -12.63 -39.48 16.90
CA GLY A 114 -11.62 -40.18 17.66
C GLY A 114 -11.53 -39.72 19.13
N GLY A 115 -10.44 -40.07 19.78
CA GLY A 115 -10.18 -39.76 21.18
C GLY A 115 -8.69 -39.62 21.49
N VAL A 116 -8.37 -39.09 22.66
CA VAL A 116 -6.99 -38.98 23.15
C VAL A 116 -6.70 -40.18 24.06
N PRO A 117 -5.69 -41.01 23.76
CA PRO A 117 -5.34 -42.16 24.60
C PRO A 117 -5.05 -41.78 26.07
N ALA A 118 -5.35 -42.67 27.02
CA ALA A 118 -5.14 -42.41 28.45
C ALA A 118 -3.66 -42.26 28.83
N ASP A 119 -2.77 -42.92 28.09
CA ASP A 119 -1.31 -42.88 28.24
C ASP A 119 -0.65 -41.87 27.29
N ALA A 120 -1.44 -41.06 26.57
CA ALA A 120 -0.93 -40.05 25.66
C ALA A 120 -0.10 -39.02 26.43
N ALA A 121 1.21 -39.02 26.16
CA ALA A 121 2.11 -38.06 26.77
C ALA A 121 2.12 -36.75 25.97
N GLU A 122 2.05 -35.64 26.69
CA GLU A 122 2.21 -34.31 26.12
C GLU A 122 3.59 -34.17 25.45
N ARG A 123 3.58 -33.53 24.29
CA ARG A 123 4.79 -33.16 23.56
C ARG A 123 4.77 -31.67 23.30
N VAL A 124 5.91 -31.03 23.43
CA VAL A 124 6.07 -29.59 23.18
C VAL A 124 6.74 -29.43 21.83
N GLU A 125 6.14 -28.61 20.98
CA GLU A 125 6.73 -28.14 19.72
C GLU A 125 7.09 -26.66 19.85
N ALA A 126 8.11 -26.18 19.13
CA ALA A 126 8.57 -24.79 19.27
C ALA A 126 7.54 -23.78 18.75
N GLY A 127 6.62 -24.21 17.87
CA GLY A 127 5.46 -23.43 17.43
C GLY A 127 4.55 -24.21 16.49
N LEU A 128 3.52 -23.54 15.95
CA LEU A 128 2.54 -24.18 15.05
C LEU A 128 3.13 -24.67 13.73
N GLU A 129 4.21 -24.06 13.23
CA GLU A 129 4.85 -24.51 11.99
C GLU A 129 5.48 -25.89 12.10
N ASP A 130 6.10 -26.20 13.24
CA ASP A 130 6.63 -27.54 13.52
C ASP A 130 5.48 -28.55 13.59
N LEU A 131 4.36 -28.16 14.20
CA LEU A 131 3.16 -28.97 14.26
C LEU A 131 2.54 -29.20 12.86
N TYR A 132 2.55 -28.19 11.98
CA TYR A 132 2.12 -28.34 10.58
C TYR A 132 3.02 -29.32 9.81
N ARG A 133 4.34 -29.23 9.98
CA ARG A 133 5.30 -30.17 9.35
C ARG A 133 5.15 -31.60 9.87
N LEU A 134 4.75 -31.79 11.13
CA LEU A 134 4.41 -33.12 11.66
C LEU A 134 3.14 -33.69 11.04
N ALA A 135 2.14 -32.85 10.77
CA ALA A 135 0.86 -33.27 10.19
C ALA A 135 0.93 -33.47 8.66
N ASP A 136 1.75 -32.68 7.97
CA ASP A 136 2.04 -32.77 6.55
C ASP A 136 3.55 -32.58 6.33
N PRO A 137 4.32 -33.66 6.10
CA PRO A 137 5.76 -33.56 5.86
C PRO A 137 6.15 -32.71 4.65
N ASP A 138 5.23 -32.52 3.69
CA ASP A 138 5.45 -31.67 2.50
C ASP A 138 4.91 -30.25 2.71
N TYR A 139 4.60 -29.85 3.96
CA TYR A 139 4.12 -28.52 4.28
C TYR A 139 5.20 -27.48 4.01
N GLU A 140 4.93 -26.60 3.05
CA GLU A 140 5.66 -25.37 2.83
C GLU A 140 4.84 -24.20 3.42
N PRO A 141 5.40 -23.42 4.35
CA PRO A 141 4.71 -22.26 4.91
C PRO A 141 4.45 -21.23 3.79
N SER A 142 3.23 -20.71 3.73
CA SER A 142 2.91 -19.66 2.77
C SER A 142 3.53 -18.35 3.26
N PRO A 143 4.23 -17.59 2.40
CA PRO A 143 4.66 -16.23 2.72
C PRO A 143 3.48 -15.34 3.18
N LEU A 144 2.28 -15.61 2.68
CA LEU A 144 1.06 -14.87 3.06
C LEU A 144 0.58 -15.18 4.48
N ASP A 145 1.01 -16.28 5.11
CA ASP A 145 0.63 -16.61 6.49
C ASP A 145 1.18 -15.56 7.47
N SER A 146 2.32 -14.95 7.13
CA SER A 146 2.92 -13.86 7.93
C SER A 146 2.09 -12.58 7.86
N LEU A 147 1.42 -12.31 6.73
CA LEU A 147 0.57 -11.12 6.58
C LEU A 147 -0.61 -11.15 7.56
N GLY A 148 -1.21 -12.33 7.76
CA GLY A 148 -2.24 -12.54 8.79
C GLY A 148 -1.75 -12.37 10.23
N ARG A 149 -0.42 -12.25 10.43
CA ARG A 149 0.26 -11.97 11.70
C ARG A 149 0.76 -10.53 11.80
N GLY A 150 0.43 -9.68 10.82
CA GLY A 150 0.86 -8.30 10.75
C GLY A 150 2.36 -8.14 10.50
N GLU A 151 2.99 -9.10 9.82
CA GLU A 151 4.41 -9.14 9.46
C GLU A 151 4.61 -9.61 8.01
N PHE A 152 5.71 -9.21 7.39
CA PHE A 152 6.17 -9.79 6.12
C PHE A 152 6.89 -11.13 6.37
N PRO A 153 7.13 -11.96 5.33
CA PRO A 153 7.77 -13.27 5.48
C PRO A 153 9.15 -13.25 6.17
N ASP A 154 9.86 -12.13 6.09
CA ASP A 154 11.15 -11.89 6.74
C ASP A 154 11.04 -11.45 8.22
N GLY A 155 9.83 -11.38 8.77
CA GLY A 155 9.55 -10.94 10.15
C GLY A 155 9.39 -9.43 10.31
N THR A 156 9.48 -8.65 9.24
CA THR A 156 9.27 -7.19 9.27
C THR A 156 7.83 -6.87 9.64
N PRO A 157 7.55 -6.07 10.70
CA PRO A 157 6.19 -5.70 11.03
C PRO A 157 5.51 -4.91 9.91
N MET A 158 4.30 -5.26 9.49
CA MET A 158 3.52 -4.48 8.53
C MET A 158 3.15 -3.10 9.08
N ASP A 159 2.97 -3.02 10.40
CA ASP A 159 2.81 -1.75 11.12
C ASP A 159 4.15 -1.01 11.16
N ARG A 160 4.23 0.03 10.33
CA ARG A 160 5.42 0.89 10.17
C ARG A 160 5.84 1.59 11.46
N SER A 161 4.93 1.81 12.40
CA SER A 161 5.24 2.43 13.70
C SER A 161 6.10 1.53 14.60
N LYS A 162 6.14 0.22 14.31
CA LYS A 162 6.99 -0.75 15.01
C LYS A 162 8.45 -0.73 14.55
N GLY A 163 8.78 0.19 13.63
CA GLY A 163 10.14 0.45 13.18
C GLY A 163 10.56 -0.52 12.10
N TRP A 164 10.62 -0.03 10.86
CA TRP A 164 11.33 -0.74 9.80
C TRP A 164 12.81 -0.41 9.96
N GLY A 165 13.69 -1.41 9.85
CA GLY A 165 15.12 -1.19 9.72
C GLY A 165 15.46 -0.36 8.47
N PRO A 166 16.75 -0.11 8.17
CA PRO A 166 17.12 0.45 6.87
C PRO A 166 16.61 -0.48 5.76
N LEU A 167 15.69 0.03 4.93
CA LEU A 167 15.13 -0.72 3.82
C LEU A 167 16.16 -0.76 2.70
N HIS A 168 16.53 -1.98 2.30
CA HIS A 168 17.32 -2.22 1.11
C HIS A 168 16.39 -2.69 -0.01
N PHE A 169 16.41 -1.98 -1.14
CA PHE A 169 15.70 -2.39 -2.34
C PHE A 169 16.73 -3.02 -3.28
N GLU A 170 16.64 -4.33 -3.47
CA GLU A 170 17.44 -5.05 -4.45
C GLU A 170 16.50 -5.44 -5.60
N LEU A 171 16.76 -4.91 -6.79
CA LEU A 171 16.07 -5.40 -7.98
C LEU A 171 16.59 -6.80 -8.29
N PRO A 172 15.71 -7.74 -8.71
CA PRO A 172 16.18 -8.99 -9.28
C PRO A 172 17.20 -8.74 -10.38
N PRO A 173 18.27 -9.56 -10.47
CA PRO A 173 19.27 -9.42 -11.52
C PRO A 173 18.63 -9.34 -12.91
N SER A 174 19.11 -8.40 -13.72
CA SER A 174 18.60 -8.14 -15.06
C SER A 174 19.73 -7.48 -15.87
N TYR A 175 19.51 -7.33 -17.18
CA TYR A 175 20.33 -6.47 -18.03
C TYR A 175 20.46 -5.05 -17.46
N ASP A 176 21.55 -4.37 -17.80
CA ASP A 176 21.74 -2.97 -17.46
C ASP A 176 20.58 -2.13 -18.03
N LEU A 177 20.13 -1.14 -17.26
CA LEU A 177 18.95 -0.34 -17.60
C LEU A 177 19.27 0.86 -18.48
N ASP A 178 20.55 1.15 -18.69
CA ASP A 178 21.04 2.37 -19.36
C ASP A 178 22.29 2.07 -20.19
N THR A 179 22.51 2.89 -21.22
CA THR A 179 23.71 2.87 -22.05
C THR A 179 23.90 4.22 -22.76
N ASP A 180 25.14 4.69 -22.82
CA ASP A 180 25.53 5.85 -23.65
C ASP A 180 25.74 5.47 -25.12
N GLY A 181 25.87 4.17 -25.42
CA GLY A 181 26.18 3.64 -26.74
C GLY A 181 24.95 3.41 -27.63
N PRO A 182 25.17 3.01 -28.90
CA PRO A 182 24.09 2.75 -29.83
C PRO A 182 23.17 1.62 -29.35
N VAL A 183 21.88 1.75 -29.65
CA VAL A 183 20.84 0.78 -29.26
C VAL A 183 20.16 0.23 -30.50
N ARG A 184 19.88 -1.07 -30.50
CA ARG A 184 18.95 -1.69 -31.44
C ARG A 184 17.60 -1.88 -30.80
N TYR A 185 16.54 -1.68 -31.57
CA TYR A 185 15.18 -1.78 -31.06
C TYR A 185 14.21 -2.38 -32.07
N PHE A 186 13.10 -2.89 -31.53
CA PHE A 186 11.92 -3.30 -32.29
C PHE A 186 10.69 -2.55 -31.77
N PRO A 187 9.75 -2.16 -32.65
CA PRO A 187 8.43 -1.72 -32.22
C PRO A 187 7.64 -2.90 -31.66
N VAL A 188 7.05 -2.68 -30.49
CA VAL A 188 6.06 -3.57 -29.89
C VAL A 188 4.68 -3.03 -30.25
N VAL A 189 3.81 -3.87 -30.81
CA VAL A 189 2.49 -3.45 -31.29
C VAL A 189 1.36 -4.26 -30.68
N LYS A 190 0.17 -3.65 -30.66
CA LYS A 190 -1.11 -4.33 -30.37
C LYS A 190 -2.17 -3.74 -31.29
N GLY A 191 -2.65 -4.54 -32.24
CA GLY A 191 -3.48 -4.03 -33.34
C GLY A 191 -2.71 -3.04 -34.22
N ASP A 192 -3.25 -1.85 -34.43
CA ASP A 192 -2.64 -0.75 -35.20
C ASP A 192 -1.76 0.18 -34.35
N VAL A 193 -1.57 -0.13 -33.07
CA VAL A 193 -0.91 0.74 -32.08
C VAL A 193 0.50 0.25 -31.78
N VAL A 194 1.49 1.14 -31.81
CA VAL A 194 2.82 0.88 -31.26
C VAL A 194 2.81 1.24 -29.78
N LEU A 195 2.91 0.23 -28.92
CA LEU A 195 2.89 0.37 -27.46
C LEU A 195 4.19 0.96 -26.90
N GLY A 196 5.30 0.66 -27.56
CA GLY A 196 6.64 1.00 -27.12
C GLY A 196 7.71 0.33 -27.95
N TYR A 197 8.93 0.39 -27.46
CA TYR A 197 10.12 -0.16 -28.11
C TYR A 197 10.83 -1.11 -27.16
N LEU A 198 11.04 -2.35 -27.58
CA LEU A 198 11.97 -3.25 -26.91
C LEU A 198 13.35 -2.99 -27.49
N TRP A 199 14.36 -2.75 -26.65
CA TRP A 199 15.69 -2.37 -27.10
C TRP A 199 16.80 -3.11 -26.34
N ALA A 200 17.96 -3.20 -26.98
CA ALA A 200 19.21 -3.69 -26.41
C ALA A 200 20.38 -2.85 -26.90
N ALA A 201 21.40 -2.65 -26.07
CA ALA A 201 22.63 -2.00 -26.48
C ALA A 201 23.34 -2.82 -27.55
N VAL A 202 23.92 -2.15 -28.53
CA VAL A 202 24.78 -2.77 -29.54
C VAL A 202 26.10 -3.22 -28.92
N GLU A 203 26.58 -2.49 -27.92
CA GLU A 203 27.77 -2.79 -27.14
C GLU A 203 27.40 -2.84 -25.64
N GLY A 204 27.73 -3.95 -24.98
CA GLY A 204 27.40 -4.19 -23.57
C GLY A 204 26.14 -5.02 -23.35
N GLU A 205 25.71 -5.10 -22.09
CA GLU A 205 24.61 -5.98 -21.64
C GLU A 205 23.39 -5.18 -21.17
N ALA A 206 23.13 -4.01 -21.78
CA ALA A 206 21.94 -3.23 -21.47
C ALA A 206 20.76 -3.63 -22.37
N ALA A 207 19.58 -3.79 -21.79
CA ALA A 207 18.35 -4.06 -22.53
C ALA A 207 17.12 -3.73 -21.69
N MET A 208 16.14 -3.06 -22.31
CA MET A 208 14.89 -2.75 -21.62
C MET A 208 13.73 -2.52 -22.61
N TYR A 209 12.53 -2.39 -22.06
CA TYR A 209 11.37 -1.88 -22.77
C TYR A 209 11.14 -0.40 -22.46
N ARG A 210 10.91 0.40 -23.49
CA ARG A 210 10.54 1.82 -23.38
C ARG A 210 9.14 2.03 -23.93
N ALA A 211 8.18 2.33 -23.06
CA ALA A 211 6.82 2.67 -23.48
C ALA A 211 6.80 3.98 -24.29
N ARG A 212 5.92 4.05 -25.30
CA ARG A 212 5.58 5.32 -25.95
C ARG A 212 4.64 6.12 -25.06
N GLU A 213 4.86 7.42 -24.93
CA GLU A 213 3.97 8.28 -24.13
C GLU A 213 2.57 8.39 -24.75
N ASP A 214 2.51 8.39 -26.07
CA ASP A 214 1.26 8.47 -26.84
C ASP A 214 0.55 7.10 -26.97
N ALA A 215 1.07 6.04 -26.34
CA ALA A 215 0.37 4.76 -26.14
C ALA A 215 -0.34 4.66 -24.77
N GLY A 216 -0.16 5.66 -23.90
CA GLY A 216 -0.88 5.78 -22.63
C GLY A 216 -0.74 4.55 -21.72
N MET A 217 -1.85 4.16 -21.08
CA MET A 217 -1.85 3.04 -20.14
C MET A 217 -1.54 1.71 -20.80
N ASP A 218 -1.92 1.50 -22.07
CA ASP A 218 -1.63 0.26 -22.79
C ASP A 218 -0.12 0.10 -23.01
N GLY A 219 0.58 1.19 -23.36
CA GLY A 219 2.04 1.21 -23.45
C GLY A 219 2.74 0.91 -22.13
N ALA A 220 2.25 1.49 -21.02
CA ALA A 220 2.77 1.24 -19.68
C ALA A 220 2.50 -0.21 -19.20
N ASN A 221 1.29 -0.73 -19.42
CA ASN A 221 0.90 -2.07 -19.03
C ASN A 221 1.69 -3.16 -19.77
N ALA A 222 2.14 -2.88 -21.00
CA ALA A 222 2.98 -3.81 -21.75
C ALA A 222 4.38 -3.98 -21.13
N ALA A 223 4.87 -3.01 -20.36
CA ALA A 223 6.19 -3.07 -19.75
C ALA A 223 6.38 -4.31 -18.87
N SER A 224 5.37 -4.68 -18.08
CA SER A 224 5.44 -5.85 -17.20
C SER A 224 5.78 -7.12 -17.98
N ARG A 225 5.15 -7.35 -19.13
CA ARG A 225 5.37 -8.54 -19.96
C ARG A 225 6.80 -8.59 -20.50
N TRP A 226 7.32 -7.47 -21.00
CA TRP A 226 8.64 -7.43 -21.65
C TRP A 226 9.79 -7.41 -20.65
N ILE A 227 9.64 -6.72 -19.52
CA ILE A 227 10.61 -6.74 -18.41
C ILE A 227 10.78 -8.16 -17.88
N LEU A 228 9.68 -8.91 -17.71
CA LEU A 228 9.74 -10.29 -17.22
C LEU A 228 10.48 -11.21 -18.20
N SER A 229 10.21 -11.14 -19.50
CA SER A 229 10.98 -11.98 -20.45
C SER A 229 12.44 -11.59 -20.57
N LEU A 230 12.78 -10.31 -20.46
CA LEU A 230 14.20 -9.93 -20.41
C LEU A 230 14.89 -10.50 -19.17
N ARG A 231 14.22 -10.54 -18.01
CA ARG A 231 14.78 -11.18 -16.81
C ARG A 231 14.96 -12.69 -16.97
N GLU A 232 13.96 -13.39 -17.50
CA GLU A 232 14.07 -14.83 -17.78
C GLU A 232 15.28 -15.14 -18.68
N LEU A 233 15.49 -14.32 -19.71
CA LEU A 233 16.61 -14.47 -20.63
C LEU A 233 17.96 -14.10 -19.98
N TYR A 234 17.97 -13.09 -19.10
CA TYR A 234 19.15 -12.74 -18.32
C TYR A 234 19.55 -13.87 -17.37
N GLU A 235 18.59 -14.49 -16.67
CA GLU A 235 18.83 -15.66 -15.80
C GLU A 235 19.38 -16.86 -16.57
N GLU A 236 18.97 -17.05 -17.82
CA GLU A 236 19.52 -18.05 -18.73
C GLU A 236 20.94 -17.70 -19.24
N GLY A 237 21.46 -16.51 -18.93
CA GLY A 237 22.77 -16.03 -19.39
C GLY A 237 22.78 -15.63 -20.86
N VAL A 238 21.64 -15.27 -21.43
CA VAL A 238 21.52 -14.85 -22.83
C VAL A 238 22.07 -13.42 -22.98
N PRO A 239 22.92 -13.12 -23.99
CA PRO A 239 23.37 -11.75 -24.24
C PRO A 239 22.23 -10.82 -24.67
N ALA A 240 22.30 -9.53 -24.31
CA ALA A 240 21.24 -8.55 -24.55
C ALA A 240 20.70 -8.51 -26.00
N LEU A 241 21.58 -8.51 -27.01
CA LEU A 241 21.17 -8.52 -28.43
C LEU A 241 20.49 -9.83 -28.85
N GLU A 242 20.91 -10.97 -28.29
CA GLU A 242 20.27 -12.25 -28.56
C GLU A 242 18.89 -12.31 -27.88
N ALA A 243 18.77 -11.73 -26.68
CA ALA A 243 17.50 -11.63 -25.97
C ALA A 243 16.47 -10.83 -26.79
N LEU A 244 16.89 -9.73 -27.42
CA LEU A 244 16.06 -8.96 -28.34
C LEU A 244 15.53 -9.82 -29.52
N ALA A 245 16.39 -10.66 -30.10
CA ALA A 245 16.01 -11.57 -31.18
C ALA A 245 15.06 -12.69 -30.72
N ARG A 246 15.25 -13.25 -29.52
CA ARG A 246 14.35 -14.26 -28.93
C ARG A 246 12.98 -13.66 -28.59
N CYS A 247 12.95 -12.45 -28.04
CA CYS A 247 11.71 -11.71 -27.78
C CYS A 247 10.92 -11.44 -29.07
N LYS A 248 11.60 -11.17 -30.20
CA LYS A 248 10.92 -11.04 -31.50
C LYS A 248 10.19 -12.32 -31.93
N ALA A 249 10.70 -13.49 -31.56
CA ALA A 249 10.08 -14.78 -31.87
C ALA A 249 8.95 -15.16 -30.91
N ALA A 250 8.71 -14.39 -29.84
CA ALA A 250 7.68 -14.69 -28.88
C ALA A 250 6.27 -14.50 -29.48
N PRO A 251 5.29 -15.34 -29.08
CA PRO A 251 3.90 -15.16 -29.49
C PRO A 251 3.31 -13.87 -28.90
N GLU A 252 2.22 -13.39 -29.51
CA GLU A 252 1.47 -12.24 -29.01
C GLU A 252 0.97 -12.47 -27.58
N ASP A 253 1.23 -11.49 -26.71
CA ASP A 253 0.68 -11.42 -25.38
C ASP A 253 -0.56 -10.50 -25.35
N PRO A 254 -1.69 -10.93 -24.76
CA PRO A 254 -2.91 -10.10 -24.73
C PRO A 254 -2.74 -8.71 -24.07
N ARG A 255 -1.78 -8.56 -23.16
CA ARG A 255 -1.46 -7.30 -22.46
C ARG A 255 -0.21 -6.63 -23.04
N GLY A 256 0.83 -7.41 -23.31
CA GLY A 256 2.13 -6.95 -23.79
C GLY A 256 2.23 -6.68 -25.29
N GLY A 257 1.27 -7.14 -26.08
CA GLY A 257 1.32 -7.07 -27.54
C GLY A 257 2.35 -8.06 -28.12
N VAL A 258 2.85 -7.73 -29.31
CA VAL A 258 3.78 -8.57 -30.07
C VAL A 258 4.81 -7.71 -30.81
N ILE A 259 6.00 -8.24 -31.04
CA ILE A 259 6.90 -7.67 -32.05
C ILE A 259 6.51 -8.28 -33.41
N PRO A 260 6.16 -7.48 -34.43
CA PRO A 260 5.75 -8.03 -35.72
C PRO A 260 6.82 -8.94 -36.31
N ALA A 261 6.43 -10.12 -36.82
CA ALA A 261 7.38 -11.08 -37.38
C ALA A 261 8.23 -10.49 -38.52
N GLY A 262 7.63 -9.59 -39.31
CA GLY A 262 8.28 -8.84 -40.39
C GLY A 262 9.08 -7.61 -39.94
N ALA A 263 9.06 -7.21 -38.67
CA ALA A 263 9.80 -6.05 -38.19
C ALA A 263 11.32 -6.27 -38.34
N THR A 264 12.02 -5.25 -38.83
CA THR A 264 13.48 -5.22 -38.87
C THR A 264 14.01 -4.47 -37.66
N ALA A 265 15.12 -4.93 -37.09
CA ALA A 265 15.72 -4.23 -35.96
C ALA A 265 16.29 -2.92 -36.49
N GLU A 266 15.86 -1.82 -35.90
CA GLU A 266 16.38 -0.49 -36.20
C GLU A 266 17.45 -0.13 -35.18
N GLU A 267 18.36 0.77 -35.54
CA GLU A 267 19.46 1.19 -34.70
C GLU A 267 19.42 2.71 -34.50
N LEU A 268 19.60 3.16 -33.26
CA LEU A 268 19.74 4.57 -32.91
C LEU A 268 21.10 4.81 -32.25
N PRO A 269 21.69 6.02 -32.40
CA PRO A 269 23.02 6.31 -31.88
C PRO A 269 23.14 6.24 -30.35
N SER A 270 22.03 6.38 -29.60
CA SER A 270 22.01 6.32 -28.14
C SER A 270 20.63 5.96 -27.58
N LEU A 271 20.57 5.52 -26.31
CA LEU A 271 19.30 5.33 -25.60
C LEU A 271 18.49 6.63 -25.52
N ARG A 272 19.15 7.78 -25.35
CA ARG A 272 18.48 9.10 -25.34
C ARG A 272 17.75 9.40 -26.65
N ASP A 273 18.23 8.89 -27.78
CA ASP A 273 17.55 9.06 -29.06
C ASP A 273 16.26 8.23 -29.11
N LEU A 274 16.30 7.01 -28.57
CA LEU A 274 15.11 6.16 -28.43
C LEU A 274 14.09 6.77 -27.46
N GLU A 275 14.55 7.38 -26.36
CA GLU A 275 13.67 8.08 -25.43
C GLU A 275 12.97 9.27 -26.08
N ARG A 276 13.67 10.05 -26.93
CA ARG A 276 13.03 11.12 -27.72
C ARG A 276 12.06 10.58 -28.76
N LEU A 277 12.36 9.45 -29.39
CA LEU A 277 11.42 8.77 -30.28
C LEU A 277 10.16 8.33 -29.51
N ALA A 278 10.31 7.83 -28.28
CA ALA A 278 9.20 7.39 -27.42
C ALA A 278 8.32 8.54 -26.89
N THR A 279 8.81 9.78 -26.89
CA THR A 279 8.05 10.97 -26.49
C THR A 279 7.38 11.70 -27.68
N THR A 280 7.44 11.11 -28.88
CA THR A 280 6.80 11.66 -30.08
C THR A 280 5.31 11.25 -30.13
N TYR A 281 4.42 12.22 -30.33
CA TYR A 281 2.96 12.02 -30.35
C TYR A 281 2.43 11.93 -31.78
N GLU A 282 2.30 10.71 -32.30
CA GLU A 282 1.79 10.42 -33.65
C GLU A 282 0.47 9.68 -33.60
N GLN A 283 0.27 8.83 -32.58
CA GLN A 283 -0.87 7.92 -32.46
C GLN A 283 -1.97 8.47 -31.54
N SER A 284 -1.60 9.31 -30.56
CA SER A 284 -2.53 10.04 -29.68
C SER A 284 -2.21 11.54 -29.64
N LEU A 285 -3.05 12.30 -28.95
CA LEU A 285 -2.82 13.72 -28.68
C LEU A 285 -2.10 13.91 -27.34
N ARG A 286 -1.37 15.04 -27.21
CA ARG A 286 -0.87 15.50 -25.92
C ARG A 286 -2.04 15.94 -25.05
N VAL A 287 -1.99 15.71 -23.74
CA VAL A 287 -3.10 16.01 -22.84
C VAL A 287 -2.61 16.92 -21.71
N SER A 288 -3.26 18.07 -21.56
CA SER A 288 -3.12 18.97 -20.41
C SER A 288 -4.25 18.71 -19.42
N PHE A 289 -3.90 18.50 -18.16
CA PHE A 289 -4.85 18.22 -17.09
C PHE A 289 -5.07 19.45 -16.22
N SER A 290 -6.11 19.41 -15.41
CA SER A 290 -6.34 20.47 -14.42
C SER A 290 -5.12 20.57 -13.50
N PRO A 291 -4.61 21.78 -13.21
CA PRO A 291 -3.49 21.93 -12.30
C PRO A 291 -3.87 21.37 -10.92
N GLU A 292 -2.91 20.73 -10.26
CA GLU A 292 -3.08 20.19 -8.92
C GLU A 292 -2.23 20.99 -7.92
N LEU A 293 -2.78 21.30 -6.74
CA LEU A 293 -2.09 22.09 -5.72
C LEU A 293 -0.76 21.44 -5.28
N GLN A 294 -0.71 20.11 -5.27
CA GLN A 294 0.45 19.33 -4.84
C GLN A 294 1.56 19.25 -5.90
N ASP A 295 1.28 19.61 -7.15
CA ASP A 295 2.25 19.55 -8.23
C ASP A 295 3.21 20.75 -8.14
N PRO A 296 4.51 20.53 -7.84
CA PRO A 296 5.46 21.61 -7.70
C PRO A 296 5.75 22.35 -9.01
N ASP A 297 5.46 21.76 -10.18
CA ASP A 297 5.68 22.39 -11.48
C ASP A 297 4.61 23.44 -11.78
N VAL A 298 3.37 23.23 -11.30
CA VAL A 298 2.27 24.23 -11.40
C VAL A 298 2.70 25.58 -10.82
N HIS A 299 3.38 25.57 -9.67
CA HIS A 299 3.84 26.79 -8.98
C HIS A 299 5.03 27.47 -9.66
N ARG A 300 5.71 26.79 -10.60
CA ARG A 300 6.89 27.31 -11.32
C ARG A 300 6.58 27.78 -12.74
N ARG A 301 5.35 27.58 -13.22
CA ARG A 301 4.96 27.96 -14.58
C ARG A 301 5.12 29.48 -14.76
N PRO A 302 5.76 29.95 -15.86
CA PRO A 302 5.89 31.37 -16.13
C PRO A 302 4.50 32.03 -16.23
N PRO A 303 4.29 33.21 -15.61
CA PRO A 303 3.02 33.91 -15.72
C PRO A 303 2.77 34.34 -17.18
N LEU A 304 1.52 34.28 -17.62
CA LEU A 304 1.12 34.88 -18.90
C LEU A 304 1.23 36.40 -18.81
N SER A 305 1.59 37.04 -19.92
CA SER A 305 1.46 38.50 -20.00
C SER A 305 -0.03 38.91 -19.91
N PRO A 306 -0.36 40.10 -19.36
CA PRO A 306 -1.75 40.53 -19.24
C PRO A 306 -2.51 40.53 -20.57
N ASP A 307 -1.83 40.84 -21.68
CA ASP A 307 -2.41 40.89 -23.02
C ASP A 307 -2.67 39.49 -23.61
N GLU A 308 -1.97 38.46 -23.12
CA GLU A 308 -2.13 37.07 -23.59
C GLU A 308 -3.18 36.28 -22.81
N ARG A 309 -3.51 36.68 -21.57
CA ARG A 309 -4.43 35.93 -20.70
C ARG A 309 -5.77 35.67 -21.37
N GLU A 310 -6.41 36.72 -21.89
CA GLU A 310 -7.74 36.62 -22.50
C GLU A 310 -7.72 35.85 -23.84
N PRO A 311 -6.77 36.10 -24.76
CA PRO A 311 -6.59 35.27 -25.95
C PRO A 311 -6.40 33.78 -25.66
N VAL A 312 -5.58 33.41 -24.67
CA VAL A 312 -5.37 32.01 -24.27
C VAL A 312 -6.64 31.43 -23.67
N LEU A 313 -7.32 32.16 -22.77
CA LEU A 313 -8.58 31.69 -22.17
C LEU A 313 -9.65 31.42 -23.23
N ARG A 314 -9.79 32.32 -24.21
CA ARG A 314 -10.69 32.16 -25.34
C ARG A 314 -10.32 30.95 -26.20
N TYR A 315 -9.03 30.77 -26.51
CA TYR A 315 -8.56 29.59 -27.26
C TYR A 315 -8.96 28.29 -26.57
N LEU A 316 -8.75 28.19 -25.26
CA LEU A 316 -9.06 26.99 -24.48
C LEU A 316 -10.57 26.71 -24.41
N ARG A 317 -11.41 27.75 -24.39
CA ARG A 317 -12.87 27.65 -24.26
C ARG A 317 -13.59 27.37 -25.57
N ASP A 318 -13.16 28.07 -26.63
CA ASP A 318 -13.83 28.03 -27.94
C ASP A 318 -13.45 26.78 -28.74
N ALA A 319 -12.47 26.00 -28.27
CA ALA A 319 -12.06 24.78 -28.93
C ALA A 319 -13.17 23.72 -28.93
N PRO A 320 -13.26 22.91 -30.01
CA PRO A 320 -14.23 21.83 -30.12
C PRO A 320 -14.26 20.90 -28.91
N LEU A 321 -15.46 20.72 -28.35
CA LEU A 321 -15.74 19.74 -27.30
C LEU A 321 -15.68 18.32 -27.88
N VAL A 322 -14.85 17.47 -27.27
CA VAL A 322 -14.68 16.06 -27.63
C VAL A 322 -15.56 15.17 -26.75
N TYR A 323 -15.54 15.44 -25.44
CA TYR A 323 -16.26 14.64 -24.46
C TYR A 323 -16.67 15.50 -23.26
N ASP A 324 -17.80 15.15 -22.65
CA ASP A 324 -18.34 15.81 -21.47
C ASP A 324 -18.79 14.74 -20.48
N LEU A 325 -18.14 14.70 -19.31
CA LEU A 325 -18.49 13.82 -18.21
C LEU A 325 -19.84 14.20 -17.58
N ARG A 326 -20.35 15.42 -17.86
CA ARG A 326 -21.55 16.02 -17.25
C ARG A 326 -21.47 16.12 -15.73
N GLU A 327 -20.24 16.15 -15.22
CA GLU A 327 -19.90 16.27 -13.81
C GLU A 327 -19.08 17.55 -13.59
N LEU A 328 -19.21 18.09 -12.38
CA LEU A 328 -18.36 19.17 -11.88
C LEU A 328 -17.50 18.60 -10.76
N PHE A 329 -16.22 18.92 -10.80
CA PHE A 329 -15.24 18.51 -9.79
C PHE A 329 -15.00 19.63 -8.77
N VAL A 330 -14.57 19.22 -7.57
CA VAL A 330 -14.13 20.12 -6.51
C VAL A 330 -12.85 20.83 -6.94
N ASP A 331 -12.77 22.11 -6.62
CA ASP A 331 -11.59 22.94 -6.87
C ASP A 331 -10.53 22.66 -5.80
N GLY A 332 -9.41 22.05 -6.17
CA GLY A 332 -8.33 21.72 -5.22
C GLY A 332 -7.66 22.94 -4.59
N PHE A 333 -7.80 24.13 -5.19
CA PHE A 333 -7.25 25.38 -4.67
C PHE A 333 -8.26 26.16 -3.81
N ASP A 334 -9.55 25.77 -3.85
CA ASP A 334 -10.61 26.35 -3.01
C ASP A 334 -11.65 25.25 -2.64
N PRO A 335 -11.26 24.29 -1.78
CA PRO A 335 -12.06 23.09 -1.51
C PRO A 335 -13.34 23.37 -0.71
N ASP A 336 -13.45 24.53 -0.07
CA ASP A 336 -14.63 24.95 0.70
C ASP A 336 -15.79 25.41 -0.20
N ARG A 337 -15.57 25.56 -1.50
CA ARG A 337 -16.60 25.91 -2.48
C ARG A 337 -17.28 24.69 -3.09
N PRO A 338 -18.54 24.83 -3.54
CA PRO A 338 -19.19 23.81 -4.34
C PRO A 338 -18.37 23.44 -5.58
N ALA A 339 -18.49 22.20 -6.03
CA ALA A 339 -17.84 21.73 -7.25
C ALA A 339 -18.19 22.62 -8.46
N ARG A 340 -17.15 23.17 -9.11
CA ARG A 340 -17.28 24.09 -10.26
C ARG A 340 -16.33 23.78 -11.40
N VAL A 341 -15.33 22.91 -11.20
CA VAL A 341 -14.35 22.57 -12.22
C VAL A 341 -15.02 21.69 -13.29
N PRO A 342 -15.13 22.12 -14.55
CA PRO A 342 -15.87 21.35 -15.55
C PRO A 342 -15.16 20.06 -15.97
N GLY A 343 -15.88 18.93 -15.93
CA GLY A 343 -15.44 17.62 -16.44
C GLY A 343 -15.50 17.48 -17.96
N THR A 344 -15.09 18.51 -18.70
CA THR A 344 -15.11 18.53 -20.17
C THR A 344 -13.72 18.29 -20.74
N TYR A 345 -13.67 17.80 -21.99
CA TYR A 345 -12.43 17.61 -22.74
C TYR A 345 -12.56 18.31 -24.10
N GLN A 346 -11.68 19.25 -24.36
CA GLN A 346 -11.59 19.98 -25.63
C GLN A 346 -10.33 19.57 -26.41
N THR A 347 -10.30 19.88 -27.70
CA THR A 347 -9.13 19.66 -28.55
C THR A 347 -9.00 20.68 -29.67
N ASP A 348 -7.76 20.95 -30.08
CA ASP A 348 -7.44 21.64 -31.33
C ASP A 348 -6.88 20.72 -32.43
N GLY A 349 -6.87 19.40 -32.17
CA GLY A 349 -6.33 18.39 -33.08
C GLY A 349 -4.86 18.02 -32.87
N THR A 350 -4.11 18.77 -32.06
CA THR A 350 -2.74 18.45 -31.63
C THR A 350 -2.67 18.22 -30.12
N TRP A 351 -3.37 19.07 -29.38
CA TRP A 351 -3.54 19.01 -27.94
C TRP A 351 -4.97 18.70 -27.56
N MET A 352 -5.10 18.07 -26.40
CA MET A 352 -6.33 18.01 -25.63
C MET A 352 -6.11 18.65 -24.28
N TRP A 353 -7.18 19.16 -23.70
CA TRP A 353 -7.15 19.66 -22.34
C TRP A 353 -8.47 19.44 -21.64
N THR A 354 -8.42 19.41 -20.31
CA THR A 354 -9.64 19.38 -19.50
C THR A 354 -10.23 20.77 -19.33
N GLY A 355 -11.53 20.87 -19.13
CA GLY A 355 -12.22 22.14 -18.85
C GLY A 355 -11.68 22.85 -17.60
N GLY A 356 -11.08 22.11 -16.68
CA GLY A 356 -10.40 22.68 -15.53
C GLY A 356 -9.17 23.52 -15.88
N VAL A 357 -8.49 23.30 -17.02
CA VAL A 357 -7.36 24.14 -17.45
C VAL A 357 -7.82 25.59 -17.67
N ALA A 358 -8.91 25.77 -18.43
CA ALA A 358 -9.50 27.10 -18.65
C ALA A 358 -10.06 27.70 -17.34
N TYR A 359 -10.71 26.88 -16.51
CA TYR A 359 -11.26 27.32 -15.22
C TYR A 359 -10.16 27.87 -14.28
N HIS A 360 -9.05 27.15 -14.08
CA HIS A 360 -8.00 27.58 -13.16
C HIS A 360 -7.22 28.79 -13.70
N LEU A 361 -7.08 28.91 -15.02
CA LEU A 361 -6.55 30.13 -15.62
C LEU A 361 -7.47 31.33 -15.34
N GLU A 362 -8.79 31.18 -15.47
CA GLU A 362 -9.73 32.28 -15.21
C GLU A 362 -9.78 32.66 -13.73
N ILE A 363 -10.00 31.67 -12.85
CA ILE A 363 -10.31 31.90 -11.43
C ILE A 363 -9.06 32.17 -10.62
N HIS A 364 -8.01 31.37 -10.81
CA HIS A 364 -6.78 31.42 -10.01
C HIS A 364 -5.62 32.10 -10.75
N GLY A 365 -5.76 32.37 -12.05
CA GLY A 365 -4.66 32.91 -12.85
C GLY A 365 -3.52 31.93 -13.09
N ILE A 366 -3.76 30.63 -12.88
CA ILE A 366 -2.76 29.58 -13.07
C ILE A 366 -2.59 29.32 -14.57
N PRO A 367 -1.40 29.56 -15.14
CA PRO A 367 -1.18 29.34 -16.57
C PRO A 367 -1.19 27.84 -16.93
N PRO A 368 -1.60 27.48 -18.16
CA PRO A 368 -1.39 26.14 -18.70
C PRO A 368 0.10 25.78 -18.79
N GLU A 369 0.41 24.53 -19.14
CA GLU A 369 1.78 24.07 -19.37
C GLU A 369 2.49 24.96 -20.41
N PRO A 370 3.78 25.28 -20.22
CA PRO A 370 4.53 26.15 -21.13
C PRO A 370 4.45 25.72 -22.59
N ASP A 371 4.62 24.42 -22.88
CA ASP A 371 4.52 23.87 -24.23
C ASP A 371 3.14 24.09 -24.87
N LEU A 372 2.06 24.01 -24.09
CA LEU A 372 0.71 24.29 -24.58
C LEU A 372 0.54 25.78 -24.86
N VAL A 373 1.06 26.66 -24.01
CA VAL A 373 1.05 28.10 -24.25
C VAL A 373 1.84 28.46 -25.50
N GLU A 374 3.02 27.87 -25.70
CA GLU A 374 3.83 28.06 -26.90
C GLU A 374 3.11 27.57 -28.16
N HIS A 375 2.42 26.42 -28.08
CA HIS A 375 1.58 25.93 -29.17
C HIS A 375 0.42 26.88 -29.50
N ILE A 376 -0.27 27.41 -28.49
CA ILE A 376 -1.33 28.42 -28.67
C ILE A 376 -0.79 29.68 -29.35
N ARG A 377 0.40 30.15 -28.95
CA ARG A 377 1.08 31.29 -29.59
C ARG A 377 1.42 30.99 -31.04
N ALA A 378 1.91 29.79 -31.34
CA ALA A 378 2.25 29.37 -32.70
C ALA A 378 1.02 29.35 -33.61
N ASN A 379 -0.16 29.03 -33.07
CA ASN A 379 -1.45 29.11 -33.76
C ASN A 379 -2.05 30.53 -33.81
N GLY A 380 -1.33 31.55 -33.35
CA GLY A 380 -1.80 32.94 -33.34
C GLY A 380 -3.04 33.15 -32.48
N PHE A 381 -3.22 32.35 -31.42
CA PHE A 381 -4.41 32.36 -30.55
C PHE A 381 -5.73 32.11 -31.28
N GLN A 382 -5.70 31.39 -32.41
CA GLN A 382 -6.89 30.96 -33.15
C GLN A 382 -6.95 29.43 -33.18
N VAL A 383 -8.07 28.86 -32.75
CA VAL A 383 -8.24 27.40 -32.75
C VAL A 383 -8.31 26.90 -34.20
N PRO A 384 -7.43 25.98 -34.63
CA PRO A 384 -7.54 25.28 -35.90
C PRO A 384 -8.88 24.56 -36.06
N GLU A 385 -9.34 24.36 -37.31
CA GLU A 385 -10.48 23.48 -37.55
C GLU A 385 -10.13 22.04 -37.20
N ALA A 386 -10.64 21.53 -36.07
CA ALA A 386 -10.48 20.13 -35.71
C ALA A 386 -11.43 19.26 -36.56
N ASP A 387 -10.87 18.68 -37.61
CA ASP A 387 -11.58 17.77 -38.52
C ASP A 387 -12.04 16.47 -37.83
N ALA A 388 -12.77 15.62 -38.58
CA ALA A 388 -13.26 14.36 -38.05
C ALA A 388 -12.13 13.40 -37.59
N ALA A 389 -10.94 13.49 -38.21
CA ALA A 389 -9.79 12.68 -37.86
C ALA A 389 -9.17 13.13 -36.52
N ALA A 390 -9.04 14.44 -36.31
CA ALA A 390 -8.61 15.05 -35.05
C ALA A 390 -9.55 14.63 -33.89
N ARG A 391 -10.86 14.67 -34.11
CA ARG A 391 -11.84 14.22 -33.10
C ARG A 391 -11.73 12.72 -32.81
N ALA A 392 -11.56 11.88 -33.83
CA ALA A 392 -11.38 10.43 -33.64
C ALA A 392 -10.08 10.12 -32.87
N LYS A 393 -8.99 10.83 -33.17
CA LYS A 393 -7.71 10.73 -32.44
C LYS A 393 -7.86 11.20 -30.99
N ALA A 394 -8.63 12.25 -30.76
CA ALA A 394 -8.95 12.74 -29.42
C ALA A 394 -9.77 11.72 -28.60
N THR A 395 -10.83 11.14 -29.17
CA THR A 395 -11.60 10.06 -28.51
C THR A 395 -10.74 8.85 -28.18
N ARG A 396 -9.87 8.43 -29.11
CA ARG A 396 -8.89 7.35 -28.89
C ARG A 396 -7.94 7.67 -27.72
N THR A 397 -7.44 8.90 -27.68
CA THR A 397 -6.57 9.39 -26.58
C THR A 397 -7.26 9.26 -25.23
N LEU A 398 -8.54 9.63 -25.13
CA LEU A 398 -9.32 9.50 -23.88
C LEU A 398 -9.53 8.04 -23.46
N ALA A 399 -9.75 7.13 -24.42
CA ALA A 399 -9.86 5.70 -24.13
C ALA A 399 -8.55 5.14 -23.56
N TRP A 400 -7.40 5.44 -24.18
CA TRP A 400 -6.08 4.97 -23.73
C TRP A 400 -5.60 5.59 -22.41
N ARG A 401 -6.15 6.76 -22.05
CA ARG A 401 -5.94 7.40 -20.75
C ARG A 401 -6.91 6.89 -19.68
N GLY A 402 -7.80 5.96 -20.02
CA GLY A 402 -8.74 5.37 -19.06
C GLY A 402 -9.88 6.30 -18.66
N VAL A 403 -10.09 7.39 -19.41
CA VAL A 403 -11.23 8.30 -19.21
C VAL A 403 -12.49 7.70 -19.81
N LEU A 404 -12.38 7.13 -21.01
CA LEU A 404 -13.45 6.36 -21.64
C LEU A 404 -13.20 4.88 -21.33
N VAL A 405 -13.54 4.45 -20.11
CA VAL A 405 -13.45 3.03 -19.75
C VAL A 405 -14.61 2.29 -20.43
N PRO A 406 -14.38 1.40 -21.42
CA PRO A 406 -15.43 0.49 -21.85
C PRO A 406 -15.81 -0.40 -20.65
N PRO A 407 -17.09 -0.81 -20.51
CA PRO A 407 -17.49 -1.71 -19.44
C PRO A 407 -16.56 -2.94 -19.45
N PRO A 408 -16.06 -3.39 -18.29
CA PRO A 408 -15.10 -4.47 -18.24
C PRO A 408 -15.70 -5.68 -18.96
N ALA A 409 -15.02 -6.15 -20.01
CA ALA A 409 -15.28 -7.49 -20.51
C ALA A 409 -15.11 -8.44 -19.33
N ALA A 410 -16.08 -9.35 -19.15
CA ALA A 410 -16.08 -10.30 -18.03
C ALA A 410 -14.68 -10.92 -17.90
N PRO A 411 -14.09 -10.94 -16.70
CA PRO A 411 -12.72 -11.42 -16.55
C PRO A 411 -12.67 -12.85 -17.08
N PRO A 412 -11.74 -13.18 -18.00
CA PRO A 412 -11.51 -14.57 -18.33
C PRO A 412 -11.15 -15.30 -17.03
N ARG A 413 -11.69 -16.51 -16.85
CA ARG A 413 -11.28 -17.41 -15.77
C ARG A 413 -9.75 -17.40 -15.68
N PRO A 414 -9.15 -17.29 -14.49
CA PRO A 414 -7.70 -17.29 -14.37
C PRO A 414 -7.19 -18.59 -15.00
N ALA A 415 -6.52 -18.46 -16.15
CA ALA A 415 -5.68 -19.52 -16.64
C ALA A 415 -4.59 -19.72 -15.59
N ARG A 416 -4.35 -20.98 -15.20
CA ARG A 416 -3.16 -21.34 -14.43
C ARG A 416 -1.93 -21.05 -15.31
N GLY A 417 -1.47 -19.80 -15.27
CA GLY A 417 -0.17 -19.41 -15.82
C GLY A 417 0.95 -20.03 -14.99
N PRO A 418 2.17 -20.15 -15.54
CA PRO A 418 3.32 -20.65 -14.81
C PRO A 418 3.53 -19.81 -13.55
N GLY A 419 3.69 -20.49 -12.40
CA GLY A 419 3.80 -19.88 -11.08
C GLY A 419 5.10 -19.12 -10.88
N ARG A 420 5.21 -17.91 -11.44
CA ARG A 420 6.33 -16.98 -11.20
C ARG A 420 5.89 -15.51 -11.02
N LEU A 421 4.66 -15.26 -10.60
CA LEU A 421 4.25 -13.95 -10.02
C LEU A 421 4.39 -13.94 -8.49
N THR A 422 5.12 -14.90 -7.92
CA THR A 422 5.27 -15.13 -6.47
C THR A 422 6.70 -14.95 -5.98
N GLU A 423 7.56 -14.25 -6.73
CA GLU A 423 8.90 -13.95 -6.24
C GLU A 423 8.80 -13.01 -5.02
N ASP A 424 9.39 -13.45 -3.92
CA ASP A 424 9.35 -12.77 -2.64
C ASP A 424 10.09 -11.43 -2.72
N ILE A 425 9.40 -10.32 -2.43
CA ILE A 425 10.08 -9.11 -1.97
C ILE A 425 10.52 -9.37 -0.53
N ALA A 426 11.79 -9.65 -0.32
CA ALA A 426 12.37 -9.87 1.00
C ALA A 426 13.06 -8.60 1.51
N PHE A 427 12.55 -8.03 2.60
CA PHE A 427 13.25 -7.01 3.38
C PHE A 427 14.19 -7.71 4.37
N ARG A 428 15.47 -7.82 4.03
CA ARG A 428 16.48 -8.30 4.98
C ARG A 428 17.05 -7.14 5.80
N GLN A 429 16.98 -7.24 7.12
CA GLN A 429 17.71 -6.36 8.01
C GLN A 429 19.22 -6.59 7.85
N VAL A 430 19.96 -5.55 7.44
CA VAL A 430 21.42 -5.57 7.38
C VAL A 430 21.98 -4.79 8.56
N GLY A 431 22.57 -5.50 9.52
CA GLY A 431 23.24 -4.93 10.69
C GLY A 431 22.42 -4.97 11.99
N PRO A 432 23.06 -4.66 13.14
CA PRO A 432 22.36 -4.61 14.43
C PRO A 432 21.24 -3.56 14.38
N ALA A 433 20.17 -3.79 15.14
CA ALA A 433 19.14 -2.77 15.32
C ALA A 433 19.81 -1.46 15.78
N PRO A 434 19.48 -0.30 15.18
CA PRO A 434 20.07 0.96 15.60
C PRO A 434 19.77 1.20 17.09
N ASP A 435 20.80 1.56 17.85
CA ASP A 435 20.67 1.89 19.27
C ASP A 435 19.61 2.98 19.46
N GLY A 436 18.62 2.68 20.31
CA GLY A 436 17.50 3.56 20.61
C GLY A 436 17.16 3.55 22.09
N TYR A 437 16.32 4.49 22.51
CA TYR A 437 15.67 4.40 23.81
C TYR A 437 14.60 3.30 23.79
N ALA A 438 14.31 2.71 24.94
CA ALA A 438 13.18 1.79 25.03
C ALA A 438 11.87 2.51 24.69
N ALA A 439 11.06 1.90 23.82
CA ALA A 439 9.79 2.47 23.36
C ALA A 439 8.62 2.26 24.36
N ARG A 440 8.90 1.64 25.50
CA ARG A 440 7.93 1.31 26.56
C ARG A 440 8.54 1.63 27.90
N THR A 441 7.68 2.04 28.83
CA THR A 441 8.02 2.22 30.24
C THR A 441 6.78 1.95 31.08
N GLY A 442 6.97 1.38 32.27
CA GLY A 442 5.91 1.28 33.28
C GLY A 442 5.92 2.44 34.28
N GLY A 443 6.93 3.32 34.18
CA GLY A 443 7.12 4.46 35.07
C GLY A 443 6.50 5.76 34.54
N PRO A 444 6.50 6.82 35.36
CA PRO A 444 6.03 8.14 34.96
C PRO A 444 6.80 8.69 33.76
N VAL A 445 6.09 9.41 32.88
CA VAL A 445 6.72 10.07 31.73
C VAL A 445 6.50 11.58 31.80
N ARG A 446 7.55 12.31 31.45
CA ARG A 446 7.47 13.74 31.13
C ARG A 446 7.29 13.87 29.63
N TYR A 447 6.61 14.91 29.19
CA TYR A 447 6.41 15.15 27.77
C TYR A 447 6.41 16.64 27.42
N LEU A 448 6.69 16.93 26.15
CA LEU A 448 6.56 18.23 25.50
C LEU A 448 5.52 18.10 24.38
N ALA A 449 4.65 19.10 24.23
CA ALA A 449 3.76 19.17 23.09
C ALA A 449 4.52 19.66 21.85
N VAL A 450 4.24 19.03 20.72
CA VAL A 450 4.75 19.43 19.40
C VAL A 450 3.57 19.88 18.57
N GLY A 451 3.66 21.06 17.98
CA GLY A 451 2.59 21.62 17.16
C GLY A 451 3.05 22.20 15.84
N ASP A 452 2.11 22.35 14.92
CA ASP A 452 2.34 22.97 13.61
C ASP A 452 2.49 24.51 13.73
N ALA A 453 2.68 25.18 12.59
CA ALA A 453 2.78 26.64 12.53
C ALA A 453 1.50 27.37 12.95
N ALA A 454 0.34 26.70 12.91
CA ALA A 454 -0.95 27.24 13.34
C ALA A 454 -1.20 27.03 14.85
N GLY A 455 -0.33 26.28 15.54
CA GLY A 455 -0.45 25.94 16.96
C GLY A 455 -1.28 24.69 17.23
N THR A 456 -1.66 23.92 16.20
CA THR A 456 -2.34 22.63 16.36
C THR A 456 -1.35 21.62 16.93
N VAL A 457 -1.70 20.97 18.04
CA VAL A 457 -0.85 19.91 18.62
C VAL A 457 -0.89 18.68 17.71
N LEU A 458 0.27 18.33 17.16
CA LEU A 458 0.51 17.15 16.32
C LEU A 458 0.83 15.91 17.16
N GLY A 459 1.39 16.10 18.36
CA GLY A 459 1.68 14.99 19.27
C GLY A 459 2.57 15.40 20.44
N TYR A 460 3.09 14.40 21.14
CA TYR A 460 3.84 14.57 22.38
C TYR A 460 5.17 13.82 22.34
N LEU A 461 6.27 14.55 22.42
CA LEU A 461 7.61 13.99 22.65
C LEU A 461 7.74 13.66 24.14
N TRP A 462 8.12 12.44 24.50
CA TRP A 462 8.18 12.01 25.89
C TRP A 462 9.48 11.31 26.28
N ALA A 463 9.81 11.38 27.56
CA ALA A 463 10.91 10.65 28.18
C ALA A 463 10.49 10.13 29.56
N ALA A 464 10.88 8.91 29.88
CA ALA A 464 10.61 8.27 31.16
C ALA A 464 11.47 8.87 32.29
N GLU A 465 10.89 8.92 33.48
CA GLU A 465 11.62 9.29 34.70
C GLU A 465 12.36 8.06 35.25
N GLY A 466 13.69 8.10 35.25
CA GLY A 466 14.52 7.04 35.87
C GLY A 466 14.77 5.80 34.99
N GLU A 467 14.24 5.77 33.77
CA GLU A 467 14.45 4.72 32.77
C GLU A 467 15.01 5.29 31.47
N GLU A 468 15.79 4.51 30.73
CA GLU A 468 16.29 4.87 29.39
C GLU A 468 15.23 4.61 28.31
N ALA A 469 14.06 5.21 28.49
CA ALA A 469 12.90 5.10 27.62
C ALA A 469 12.41 6.48 27.17
N ALA A 470 12.14 6.61 25.88
CA ALA A 470 11.68 7.86 25.27
C ALA A 470 11.04 7.57 23.91
N GLY A 471 10.19 8.48 23.45
CA GLY A 471 9.48 8.30 22.19
C GLY A 471 8.64 9.51 21.82
N PHE A 472 7.83 9.34 20.78
CA PHE A 472 6.84 10.31 20.37
C PHE A 472 5.47 9.62 20.29
N VAL A 473 4.44 10.27 20.82
CA VAL A 473 3.05 9.81 20.70
C VAL A 473 2.31 10.78 19.78
N PRO A 474 1.90 10.36 18.56
CA PRO A 474 1.14 11.19 17.65
C PRO A 474 -0.28 11.42 18.20
N ARG A 475 -0.84 12.60 17.94
CA ARG A 475 -2.23 12.92 18.28
C ARG A 475 -3.15 12.44 17.16
N GLU A 476 -4.16 11.63 17.50
CA GLU A 476 -5.04 10.99 16.49
C GLU A 476 -5.80 12.03 15.63
N ALA A 477 -6.27 13.11 16.27
CA ALA A 477 -7.02 14.18 15.59
C ALA A 477 -6.21 14.97 14.55
N ALA A 478 -4.87 14.85 14.55
CA ALA A 478 -3.99 15.53 13.61
C ALA A 478 -3.58 14.64 12.41
N GLY A 479 -4.15 13.43 12.29
CA GLY A 479 -4.12 12.64 11.07
C GLY A 479 -2.73 12.32 10.52
N ALA A 480 -2.57 12.42 9.20
CA ALA A 480 -1.32 12.06 8.50
C ALA A 480 -0.13 12.94 8.91
N ASP A 481 -0.36 14.19 9.30
CA ASP A 481 0.71 15.12 9.70
C ASP A 481 1.34 14.71 11.03
N ALA A 482 0.54 14.24 11.99
CA ALA A 482 1.03 13.67 13.25
C ALA A 482 1.87 12.40 13.03
N LEU A 483 1.46 11.56 12.08
CA LEU A 483 2.19 10.34 11.72
C LEU A 483 3.53 10.68 11.04
N ASN A 484 3.55 11.64 10.12
CA ASN A 484 4.79 12.12 9.50
C ASN A 484 5.73 12.73 10.53
N GLU A 485 5.20 13.49 11.50
CA GLU A 485 5.97 14.10 12.58
C GLU A 485 6.62 13.04 13.49
N SER A 486 5.97 11.88 13.69
CA SER A 486 6.55 10.76 14.47
C SER A 486 7.84 10.20 13.86
N VAL A 487 7.98 10.26 12.53
CA VAL A 487 9.20 9.84 11.83
C VAL A 487 10.34 10.80 12.12
N ALA A 488 10.09 12.10 12.06
CA ALA A 488 11.09 13.13 12.34
C ALA A 488 11.62 13.00 13.77
N TRP A 489 10.74 12.87 14.76
CA TRP A 489 11.14 12.69 16.16
C TRP A 489 11.87 11.38 16.45
N THR A 490 11.53 10.29 15.74
CA THR A 490 12.26 9.03 15.86
C THR A 490 13.70 9.17 15.38
N LEU A 491 13.95 9.96 14.34
CA LEU A 491 15.31 10.24 13.85
C LEU A 491 16.09 11.12 14.85
N GLU A 492 15.46 12.14 15.42
CA GLU A 492 16.05 12.99 16.45
C GLU A 492 16.43 12.20 17.72
N LEU A 493 15.55 11.32 18.19
CA LEU A 493 15.80 10.47 19.36
C LEU A 493 16.95 9.48 19.12
N ARG A 494 17.05 8.92 17.91
CA ARG A 494 18.17 8.03 17.53
C ARG A 494 19.49 8.79 17.45
N ASP A 495 19.50 9.98 16.86
CA ASP A 495 20.68 10.84 16.83
C ASP A 495 21.14 11.17 18.26
N ALA A 496 20.21 11.58 19.13
CA ALA A 496 20.50 11.84 20.54
C ALA A 496 21.04 10.60 21.25
N LYS A 497 20.48 9.40 21.01
CA LYS A 497 20.97 8.16 21.59
C LYS A 497 22.38 7.83 21.09
N SER A 498 22.65 8.02 19.81
CA SER A 498 23.99 7.79 19.23
C SER A 498 25.05 8.75 19.78
N ARG A 499 24.64 9.96 20.17
CA ARG A 499 25.47 10.95 20.87
C ARG A 499 25.61 10.66 22.37
N GLY A 500 24.97 9.61 22.89
CA GLY A 500 25.03 9.23 24.31
C GLY A 500 24.19 10.13 25.23
N VAL A 501 23.17 10.81 24.71
CA VAL A 501 22.26 11.60 25.54
C VAL A 501 21.44 10.64 26.42
N PRO A 502 21.28 10.90 27.73
CA PRO A 502 20.37 10.12 28.57
C PRO A 502 18.91 10.56 28.39
N ALA A 503 17.95 9.64 28.58
CA ALA A 503 16.52 9.94 28.39
C ALA A 503 16.05 11.14 29.25
N ALA A 504 16.56 11.22 30.49
CA ALA A 504 16.26 12.30 31.44
C ALA A 504 16.68 13.70 30.95
N ARG A 505 17.51 13.82 29.92
CA ARG A 505 18.00 15.09 29.35
C ARG A 505 17.34 15.46 28.03
N LEU A 506 16.62 14.53 27.39
CA LEU A 506 16.05 14.72 26.04
C LEU A 506 15.11 15.92 25.96
N LEU A 507 14.14 16.01 26.86
CA LEU A 507 13.15 17.10 26.82
C LEU A 507 13.80 18.47 27.07
N ALA A 508 14.81 18.53 27.94
CA ALA A 508 15.56 19.76 28.18
C ALA A 508 16.43 20.17 26.97
N GLU A 509 16.96 19.18 26.24
CA GLU A 509 17.73 19.39 25.01
C GLU A 509 16.81 19.88 23.88
N PHE A 510 15.77 19.11 23.56
CA PHE A 510 14.86 19.44 22.46
C PHE A 510 13.96 20.64 22.73
N GLY A 511 13.64 20.95 23.99
CA GLY A 511 12.95 22.17 24.38
C GLY A 511 13.76 23.46 24.16
N ARG A 512 15.07 23.35 23.90
CA ARG A 512 15.98 24.48 23.66
C ARG A 512 16.68 24.42 22.30
N ALA A 513 16.65 23.26 21.65
CA ALA A 513 17.31 23.05 20.38
C ALA A 513 16.60 23.79 19.24
N ARG A 514 17.38 24.25 18.27
CA ARG A 514 16.85 24.68 16.98
C ARG A 514 16.75 23.44 16.09
N LEU A 515 15.54 22.94 15.88
CA LEU A 515 15.28 21.77 15.05
C LEU A 515 15.43 22.08 13.55
N PRO A 516 15.78 21.08 12.71
CA PRO A 516 16.18 19.72 13.10
C PRO A 516 17.61 19.68 13.68
N VAL A 517 17.85 18.80 14.65
CA VAL A 517 19.21 18.48 15.14
C VAL A 517 19.81 17.35 14.29
N ALA A 518 19.01 16.35 13.92
CA ALA A 518 19.41 15.29 13.01
C ALA A 518 19.35 15.74 11.54
N ALA A 519 20.44 15.53 10.78
CA ALA A 519 20.57 16.03 9.40
C ALA A 519 19.45 15.54 8.43
N ARG A 520 18.88 14.37 8.71
CA ARG A 520 17.81 13.73 7.91
C ARG A 520 16.40 14.00 8.43
N ALA A 521 16.25 14.60 9.61
CA ALA A 521 14.92 14.92 10.12
C ALA A 521 14.29 16.07 9.31
N ARG A 522 12.99 15.95 9.08
CA ARG A 522 12.16 16.93 8.37
C ARG A 522 10.88 17.09 9.19
N HIS A 523 10.80 18.15 9.97
CA HIS A 523 9.68 18.42 10.85
C HIS A 523 8.60 19.26 10.15
N ALA A 524 7.34 18.88 10.34
CA ALA A 524 6.18 19.73 10.07
C ALA A 524 5.81 20.58 11.30
N GLY A 525 6.21 20.12 12.51
CA GLY A 525 5.96 20.80 13.78
C GLY A 525 7.21 21.30 14.52
N GLN A 526 6.99 22.07 15.58
CA GLN A 526 8.01 22.50 16.53
C GLN A 526 7.55 22.24 17.97
N VAL A 527 8.52 22.10 18.88
CA VAL A 527 8.22 22.02 20.31
C VAL A 527 7.54 23.32 20.76
N ILE A 528 6.36 23.19 21.36
CA ILE A 528 5.63 24.32 21.94
C ILE A 528 6.32 24.69 23.26
N GLY A 529 6.85 25.91 23.35
CA GLY A 529 7.53 26.41 24.53
C GLY A 529 6.63 26.40 25.78
N GLY A 530 7.16 25.94 26.92
CA GLY A 530 6.42 25.88 28.19
C GLY A 530 5.38 24.76 28.29
N SER A 531 5.29 23.88 27.29
CA SER A 531 4.34 22.75 27.26
C SER A 531 4.76 21.53 28.09
N GLU A 532 5.86 21.63 28.85
CA GLU A 532 6.39 20.50 29.57
C GLU A 532 5.46 20.07 30.71
N ALA A 533 5.02 18.83 30.67
CA ALA A 533 4.08 18.27 31.63
C ALA A 533 4.44 16.80 31.96
N ARG A 534 3.73 16.23 32.93
CA ARG A 534 3.99 14.90 33.48
C ARG A 534 2.71 14.10 33.58
N VAL A 535 2.78 12.83 33.21
CA VAL A 535 1.69 11.85 33.38
C VAL A 535 2.20 10.60 34.11
N PRO A 536 1.31 9.84 34.78
CA PRO A 536 1.71 8.68 35.59
C PRO A 536 2.32 7.52 34.79
N GLY A 537 2.13 7.49 33.47
CA GLY A 537 2.74 6.49 32.60
C GLY A 537 2.43 6.73 31.12
N LEU A 538 3.02 5.92 30.25
CA LEU A 538 2.89 6.06 28.80
C LEU A 538 1.46 5.84 28.30
N ASP A 539 0.67 4.97 28.94
CA ASP A 539 -0.72 4.75 28.54
C ASP A 539 -1.60 5.96 28.80
N ALA A 540 -1.38 6.68 29.91
CA ALA A 540 -2.06 7.96 30.18
C ALA A 540 -1.70 9.04 29.13
N LEU A 541 -0.46 9.03 28.61
CA LEU A 541 -0.08 9.92 27.51
C LEU A 541 -0.80 9.56 26.21
N ARG A 542 -1.02 8.27 25.94
CA ARG A 542 -1.76 7.78 24.78
C ARG A 542 -3.24 8.14 24.85
N GLU A 543 -3.86 8.02 26.02
CA GLU A 543 -5.24 8.45 26.25
C GLU A 543 -5.39 9.96 25.98
N LEU A 544 -4.46 10.78 26.51
CA LEU A 544 -4.41 12.21 26.23
C LEU A 544 -4.29 12.50 24.72
N ALA A 545 -3.45 11.74 24.01
CA ALA A 545 -3.26 11.90 22.57
C ALA A 545 -4.47 11.45 21.72
N ALA A 546 -5.26 10.51 22.23
CA ALA A 546 -6.54 10.10 21.65
C ALA A 546 -7.69 11.08 22.00
N GLY A 547 -7.44 12.08 22.85
CA GLY A 547 -8.45 13.05 23.30
C GLY A 547 -9.44 12.47 24.32
N ARG A 548 -9.03 11.47 25.10
CA ARG A 548 -9.85 10.76 26.10
C ARG A 548 -9.45 11.11 27.53
#